data_AF-A0A7S0VKR2-F1
#
_entry.id   AF-A0A7S0VKR2-F1
#
_cell.length_a   1.000
_cell.length_b   1.000
_cell.length_c   1.000
_cell.angle_alpha   90.00
_cell.angle_beta   90.00
_cell.angle_gamma   90.00
#
_symmetry.space_group_name_H-M   'P 1'
#
loop_
_entity.id
_entity.type
_entity.pdbx_description
1 polymer ?
#
loop_
_entity_poly.entity_id
_entity_poly.type
_entity_poly.pdbx_seq_one_letter_code
_entity_poly.pdbx_strand_id
1 'polypeptide(L)'
;MSDVSINAENFCKRLKIFFEDWQNNEKKNVWGETDTVVIFTGSSSTTIRYMKSISLQLWLFGYELPDTIMIFHKDSRELRVLGSATKANLLAPLTEPAAKEANIKLLIERMAKGDEGISQVRQFISSHVPSSSSGVASLPNEKHEGRTAAAASAAVSSSSSAPIIDASPAIAHLLAVKDAQELLNVKKAAMLASKVVKDWLVPLLEEGKRLRHSRLSDMAEGIITEPSRIHVKLRPENCEIAYQPIFQSGGNFDLRFAAVSDDQALASEGVVIVALGARYSNYCSNISRSFFVNATKRQESQYRALLAAQEAAIKALKVGAPLTDPMDAAIEALKQAGEPDLVSHLGKNVGHGIGLELRESAWQLKSSSSSSSNNNNSSNNNNNNNSNGPVFKAGMVFNVCVGLTGLEEPEASDPKAKKYSLQIADTVIVAPDAAKPAEVATNFMNKGWSDVNFEEEKDEDEDDEDDGDRTRG
;
A
#
# COMPACT_ATOMS: atom_id res chain seq x y z
N MET A 1 -12.47 8.56 27.20
CA MET A 1 -11.80 7.50 26.43
C MET A 1 -12.88 6.52 26.05
N SER A 2 -13.13 6.32 24.76
CA SER A 2 -13.95 5.19 24.31
C SER A 2 -13.34 3.91 24.88
N ASP A 3 -14.17 2.98 25.35
CA ASP A 3 -13.72 1.66 25.77
C ASP A 3 -13.13 0.93 24.56
N VAL A 4 -11.80 1.02 24.41
CA VAL A 4 -11.05 0.28 23.38
C VAL A 4 -11.26 -1.20 23.66
N SER A 5 -11.88 -1.90 22.71
CA SER A 5 -12.19 -3.33 22.83
C SER A 5 -11.85 -4.04 21.54
N ILE A 6 -11.21 -5.20 21.66
CA ILE A 6 -10.85 -6.05 20.52
C ILE A 6 -12.06 -6.91 20.16
N ASN A 7 -12.37 -7.01 18.88
CA ASN A 7 -13.41 -7.90 18.39
C ASN A 7 -12.93 -9.37 18.53
N ALA A 8 -13.47 -10.07 19.53
CA ALA A 8 -13.05 -11.43 19.88
C ALA A 8 -13.34 -12.45 18.76
N GLU A 9 -14.46 -12.31 18.05
CA GLU A 9 -14.84 -13.20 16.95
C GLU A 9 -13.82 -13.11 15.80
N ASN A 10 -13.51 -11.88 15.37
CA ASN A 10 -12.52 -11.63 14.31
C ASN A 10 -11.12 -12.10 14.74
N PHE A 11 -10.73 -11.82 15.99
CA PHE A 11 -9.47 -12.31 16.54
C PHE A 11 -9.40 -13.85 16.48
N CYS A 12 -10.41 -14.56 16.98
CA CYS A 12 -10.44 -16.02 16.98
C CYS A 12 -10.43 -16.60 15.57
N LYS A 13 -11.24 -16.05 14.66
CA LYS A 13 -11.27 -16.44 13.24
C LYS A 13 -9.88 -16.30 12.59
N ARG A 14 -9.22 -15.16 12.76
CA ARG A 14 -7.91 -14.88 12.15
C ARG A 14 -6.79 -15.69 12.78
N LEU A 15 -6.87 -15.92 14.09
CA LEU A 15 -5.94 -16.78 14.81
C LEU A 15 -6.04 -18.25 14.35
N LYS A 16 -7.24 -18.77 14.08
CA LYS A 16 -7.41 -20.08 13.43
C LYS A 16 -6.71 -20.13 12.07
N ILE A 17 -7.00 -19.15 11.21
CA ILE A 17 -6.41 -19.07 9.87
C ILE A 17 -4.88 -19.07 9.95
N PHE A 18 -4.29 -18.32 10.88
CA PHE A 18 -2.84 -18.31 11.11
C PHE A 18 -2.30 -19.71 11.41
N PHE A 19 -2.87 -20.41 12.39
CA PHE A 19 -2.39 -21.73 12.79
C PHE A 19 -2.67 -22.82 11.76
N GLU A 20 -3.82 -22.78 11.09
CA GLU A 20 -4.17 -23.71 10.02
C GLU A 20 -3.25 -23.54 8.80
N ASP A 21 -2.95 -22.30 8.40
CA ASP A 21 -1.99 -22.02 7.32
C ASP A 21 -0.59 -22.51 7.67
N TRP A 22 -0.18 -22.37 8.94
CA TRP A 22 1.11 -22.86 9.43
C TRP A 22 1.17 -24.39 9.57
N GLN A 23 0.04 -25.04 9.90
CA GLN A 23 -0.06 -26.50 10.02
C GLN A 23 -0.13 -27.21 8.66
N ASN A 24 -0.79 -26.60 7.68
CA ASN A 24 -1.00 -27.21 6.37
C ASN A 24 0.30 -27.28 5.55
N ASN A 25 0.88 -28.50 5.52
CA ASN A 25 2.17 -28.85 4.90
C ASN A 25 2.28 -28.63 3.38
N GLU A 26 1.20 -28.30 2.67
CA GLU A 26 1.27 -27.99 1.23
C GLU A 26 2.09 -26.71 0.95
N LYS A 27 2.32 -25.89 1.99
CA LYS A 27 3.13 -24.67 1.94
C LYS A 27 4.40 -24.74 2.77
N LYS A 28 5.02 -25.93 2.90
CA LYS A 28 6.33 -26.10 3.58
C LYS A 28 7.37 -25.05 3.17
N ASN A 29 7.27 -24.52 1.96
CA ASN A 29 8.18 -23.48 1.44
C ASN A 29 7.98 -22.07 2.05
N VAL A 30 6.87 -21.79 2.75
CA VAL A 30 6.52 -20.42 3.18
C VAL A 30 6.82 -20.18 4.67
N TRP A 31 6.46 -21.11 5.55
CA TRP A 31 6.78 -21.04 7.00
C TRP A 31 8.09 -21.77 7.36
N GLY A 32 8.66 -22.51 6.41
CA GLY A 32 9.74 -23.45 6.64
C GLY A 32 9.34 -24.59 7.59
N GLU A 33 10.32 -25.27 8.16
CA GLU A 33 10.12 -26.37 9.13
C GLU A 33 10.03 -25.87 10.58
N THR A 34 9.72 -24.59 10.78
CA THR A 34 9.69 -23.98 12.12
C THR A 34 8.49 -24.42 12.94
N ASP A 35 8.71 -24.57 14.24
CA ASP A 35 7.69 -24.83 15.27
C ASP A 35 7.36 -23.60 16.12
N THR A 36 8.14 -22.52 15.94
CA THR A 36 8.08 -21.29 16.72
C THR A 36 8.15 -20.07 15.82
N VAL A 37 7.19 -19.14 15.94
CA VAL A 37 7.22 -17.83 15.30
C VAL A 37 7.35 -16.75 16.36
N VAL A 38 8.31 -15.84 16.21
CA VAL A 38 8.48 -14.68 17.09
C VAL A 38 8.27 -13.39 16.31
N ILE A 39 7.25 -12.63 16.70
CA ILE A 39 6.92 -11.31 16.14
C ILE A 39 6.99 -10.29 17.26
N PHE A 40 7.64 -9.15 17.01
CA PHE A 40 7.73 -8.07 17.98
C PHE A 40 7.61 -6.72 17.30
N THR A 41 7.13 -5.74 18.06
CA THR A 41 7.01 -4.34 17.63
C THR A 41 7.80 -3.42 18.56
N GLY A 42 8.32 -2.34 17.99
CA GLY A 42 9.03 -1.28 18.69
C GLY A 42 8.10 -0.23 19.28
N SER A 43 8.69 0.91 19.65
CA SER A 43 7.96 2.07 20.13
C SER A 43 7.08 2.67 19.04
N SER A 44 5.99 3.32 19.46
CA SER A 44 5.08 4.04 18.56
C SER A 44 5.81 5.14 17.79
N SER A 45 5.43 5.38 16.55
CA SER A 45 5.93 6.49 15.74
C SER A 45 4.80 7.31 15.17
N THR A 46 5.05 8.60 14.99
CA THR A 46 4.17 9.52 14.28
C THR A 46 4.40 9.48 12.77
N THR A 47 5.50 8.87 12.32
CA THR A 47 5.77 8.65 10.89
C THR A 47 4.97 7.45 10.40
N ILE A 48 4.31 7.59 9.27
CA ILE A 48 3.60 6.49 8.62
C ILE A 48 4.60 5.41 8.21
N ARG A 49 4.45 4.21 8.76
CA ARG A 49 5.30 3.05 8.47
C ARG A 49 4.44 1.82 8.23
N TYR A 50 4.75 1.11 7.16
CA TYR A 50 4.14 -0.18 6.86
C TYR A 50 5.14 -1.28 7.20
N MET A 51 4.88 -1.95 8.32
CA MET A 51 5.67 -3.10 8.79
C MET A 51 4.76 -4.31 8.88
N LYS A 52 5.25 -5.46 8.44
CA LYS A 52 4.57 -6.75 8.46
C LYS A 52 4.20 -7.17 9.90
N SER A 53 5.04 -6.86 10.89
CA SER A 53 4.74 -7.05 12.32
C SER A 53 3.50 -6.25 12.77
N ILE A 54 3.45 -4.97 12.41
CA ILE A 54 2.32 -4.08 12.72
C ILE A 54 1.06 -4.52 11.96
N SER A 55 1.19 -4.87 10.67
CA SER A 55 0.08 -5.40 9.87
C SER A 55 -0.50 -6.68 10.47
N LEU A 56 0.34 -7.58 11.00
CA LEU A 56 -0.15 -8.77 11.69
C LEU A 56 -0.91 -8.42 12.98
N GLN A 57 -0.45 -7.44 13.76
CA GLN A 57 -1.18 -6.96 14.95
C GLN A 57 -2.51 -6.31 14.58
N LEU A 58 -2.54 -5.44 13.57
CA LEU A 58 -3.76 -4.82 13.06
C LEU A 58 -4.74 -5.88 12.52
N TRP A 59 -4.24 -6.92 11.87
CA TRP A 59 -5.07 -8.02 11.40
C TRP A 59 -5.61 -8.84 12.57
N LEU A 60 -4.81 -9.24 13.56
CA LEU A 60 -5.30 -10.05 14.67
C LEU A 60 -6.20 -9.25 15.64
N PHE A 61 -5.79 -8.03 16.01
CA PHE A 61 -6.38 -7.28 17.12
C PHE A 61 -7.17 -6.06 16.69
N GLY A 62 -7.00 -5.57 15.45
CA GLY A 62 -7.56 -4.29 15.02
C GLY A 62 -6.80 -3.06 15.53
N TYR A 63 -5.74 -3.26 16.30
CA TYR A 63 -4.92 -2.21 16.92
C TYR A 63 -3.44 -2.51 16.79
N GLU A 64 -2.65 -1.44 16.68
CA GLU A 64 -1.21 -1.52 16.91
C GLU A 64 -0.96 -1.66 18.41
N LEU A 65 -0.07 -2.58 18.78
CA LEU A 65 0.38 -2.81 20.15
C LEU A 65 1.88 -2.53 20.20
N PRO A 66 2.32 -1.27 20.38
CA PRO A 66 3.75 -0.94 20.46
C PRO A 66 4.44 -1.67 21.61
N ASP A 67 5.75 -1.86 21.56
CA ASP A 67 6.55 -2.50 22.62
C ASP A 67 5.91 -3.82 23.10
N THR A 68 5.57 -4.71 22.17
CA THR A 68 4.88 -5.98 22.45
C THR A 68 5.59 -7.13 21.75
N ILE A 69 5.80 -8.23 22.46
CA ILE A 69 6.38 -9.47 21.94
C ILE A 69 5.28 -10.53 21.84
N MET A 70 5.23 -11.23 20.73
CA MET A 70 4.30 -12.34 20.46
C MET A 70 5.10 -13.57 20.04
N ILE A 71 4.89 -14.69 20.73
CA ILE A 71 5.50 -15.98 20.41
C ILE A 71 4.38 -16.97 20.13
N PHE A 72 4.38 -17.53 18.93
CA PHE A 72 3.44 -18.57 18.51
C PHE A 72 4.15 -19.92 18.54
N HIS A 73 3.52 -20.92 19.13
CA HIS A 73 4.02 -22.30 19.18
C HIS A 73 3.07 -23.24 18.45
N LYS A 74 3.58 -23.88 17.39
CA LYS A 74 2.78 -24.69 16.47
C LYS A 74 2.14 -25.89 17.17
N ASP A 75 2.95 -26.66 17.89
CA ASP A 75 2.57 -27.97 18.42
C ASP A 75 1.71 -27.85 19.69
N SER A 76 2.09 -26.96 20.59
CA SER A 76 1.30 -26.69 21.80
C SER A 76 0.07 -25.80 21.54
N ARG A 77 -0.07 -25.25 20.33
CA ARG A 77 -1.13 -24.30 19.94
C ARG A 77 -1.26 -23.15 20.93
N GLU A 78 -0.13 -22.52 21.23
CA GLU A 78 -0.06 -21.39 22.16
C GLU A 78 0.28 -20.09 21.42
N LEU A 79 -0.38 -18.99 21.80
CA LEU A 79 0.06 -17.62 21.54
C LEU A 79 0.44 -17.00 22.89
N ARG A 80 1.72 -16.68 23.05
CA ARG A 80 2.25 -16.01 24.24
C ARG A 80 2.51 -14.55 23.92
N VAL A 81 2.04 -13.64 24.77
CA VAL A 81 2.18 -12.19 24.58
C VAL A 81 2.83 -11.56 25.81
N LEU A 82 3.91 -10.81 25.61
CA LEU A 82 4.53 -9.96 26.63
C LEU A 82 4.30 -8.50 26.24
N GLY A 83 3.65 -7.74 27.12
CA GLY A 83 3.37 -6.32 26.89
C GLY A 83 3.07 -5.56 28.19
N SER A 84 2.90 -4.24 28.11
CA SER A 84 2.60 -3.43 29.31
C SER A 84 1.29 -3.84 29.99
N ALA A 85 1.11 -3.48 31.27
CA ALA A 85 -0.10 -3.78 32.02
C ALA A 85 -1.41 -3.35 31.30
N THR A 86 -1.40 -2.19 30.63
CA THR A 86 -2.51 -1.71 29.81
C THR A 86 -2.85 -2.69 28.67
N LYS A 87 -1.83 -3.16 27.93
CA LYS A 87 -2.01 -4.09 26.82
C LYS A 87 -2.45 -5.47 27.31
N ALA A 88 -1.89 -5.93 28.43
CA ALA A 88 -2.30 -7.17 29.06
C ALA A 88 -3.78 -7.14 29.47
N ASN A 89 -4.25 -6.04 30.04
CA ASN A 89 -5.67 -5.88 30.40
C ASN A 89 -6.57 -5.79 29.16
N LEU A 90 -6.11 -5.17 28.07
CA LEU A 90 -6.83 -5.12 26.79
C LEU A 90 -6.98 -6.51 26.15
N LEU A 91 -5.95 -7.35 26.26
CA LEU A 91 -5.93 -8.69 25.66
C LEU A 91 -6.58 -9.77 26.55
N ALA A 92 -6.64 -9.57 27.87
CA ALA A 92 -7.15 -10.57 28.81
C ALA A 92 -8.54 -11.14 28.45
N PRO A 93 -9.53 -10.32 28.02
CA PRO A 93 -10.84 -10.83 27.60
C PRO A 93 -10.82 -11.81 26.42
N LEU A 94 -9.73 -11.85 25.65
CA LEU A 94 -9.59 -12.76 24.50
C LEU A 94 -9.15 -14.17 24.89
N THR A 95 -8.73 -14.39 26.13
CA THR A 95 -8.17 -15.67 26.59
C THR A 95 -9.16 -16.82 26.48
N GLU A 96 -10.38 -16.61 26.98
CA GLU A 96 -11.44 -17.60 26.95
C GLU A 96 -11.97 -17.86 25.52
N PRO A 97 -12.28 -16.83 24.71
CA PRO A 97 -12.60 -17.00 23.30
C PRO A 97 -11.51 -17.74 22.50
N ALA A 98 -10.23 -17.41 22.68
CA ALA A 98 -9.14 -18.08 21.98
C ALA A 98 -9.13 -19.59 22.25
N ALA A 99 -9.31 -19.97 23.51
CA ALA A 99 -9.32 -21.37 23.91
C ALA A 99 -10.56 -22.10 23.40
N LYS A 100 -11.76 -21.51 23.55
CA LYS A 100 -13.02 -22.16 23.20
C LYS A 100 -13.32 -22.17 21.71
N GLU A 101 -13.10 -21.03 21.05
CA GLU A 101 -13.45 -20.87 19.65
C GLU A 101 -12.30 -21.27 18.75
N ALA A 102 -11.09 -20.79 19.01
CA ALA A 102 -9.90 -21.02 18.17
C ALA A 102 -9.11 -22.30 18.50
N ASN A 103 -9.40 -22.94 19.64
CA ASN A 103 -8.60 -24.03 20.18
C ASN A 103 -7.12 -23.64 20.28
N ILE A 104 -6.86 -22.42 20.75
CA ILE A 104 -5.52 -21.84 20.87
C ILE A 104 -5.41 -21.18 22.24
N LYS A 105 -4.39 -21.55 22.99
CA LYS A 105 -4.19 -21.04 24.35
C LYS A 105 -3.44 -19.70 24.28
N LEU A 106 -4.14 -18.63 24.62
CA LEU A 106 -3.56 -17.29 24.76
C LEU A 106 -2.99 -17.11 26.17
N LEU A 107 -1.70 -16.84 26.28
CA LEU A 107 -0.99 -16.59 27.53
C LEU A 107 -0.44 -15.17 27.51
N ILE A 108 -0.76 -14.39 28.54
CA ILE A 108 -0.44 -12.96 28.58
C ILE A 108 0.40 -12.66 29.82
N GLU A 109 1.60 -12.14 29.60
CA GLU A 109 2.52 -11.71 30.64
C GLU A 109 2.65 -10.19 30.66
N ARG A 110 2.73 -9.64 31.87
CA ARG A 110 2.91 -8.20 32.09
C ARG A 110 4.40 -7.87 32.10
N MET A 111 4.79 -6.96 31.23
CA MET A 111 6.15 -6.43 31.15
C MET A 111 6.38 -5.37 32.22
N ALA A 112 7.45 -5.53 33.00
CA ALA A 112 7.93 -4.52 33.93
C ALA A 112 8.39 -3.25 33.20
N LYS A 113 8.56 -2.14 33.93
CA LYS A 113 9.07 -0.89 33.36
C LYS A 113 10.61 -0.86 33.42
N GLY A 114 11.23 -0.04 32.57
CA GLY A 114 12.67 0.19 32.61
C GLY A 114 13.50 -1.05 32.29
N ASP A 115 14.69 -1.15 32.89
CA ASP A 115 15.69 -2.18 32.54
C ASP A 115 15.28 -3.59 32.99
N GLU A 116 14.44 -3.69 34.02
CA GLU A 116 13.80 -4.94 34.42
C GLU A 116 12.93 -5.50 33.29
N GLY A 117 12.10 -4.65 32.66
CA GLY A 117 11.30 -5.04 31.50
C GLY A 117 12.14 -5.50 30.31
N ILE A 118 13.28 -4.83 30.06
CA ILE A 118 14.22 -5.22 29.00
C ILE A 118 14.85 -6.59 29.29
N SER A 119 15.20 -6.86 30.55
CA SER A 119 15.71 -8.17 30.98
C SER A 119 14.65 -9.26 30.84
N GLN A 120 13.39 -8.93 31.19
CA GLN A 120 12.24 -9.80 31.02
C GLN A 120 12.00 -10.16 29.55
N VAL A 121 12.15 -9.22 28.60
CA VAL A 121 12.04 -9.51 27.15
C VAL A 121 13.03 -10.59 26.73
N ARG A 122 14.30 -10.48 27.15
CA ARG A 122 15.33 -11.46 26.82
C ARG A 122 15.00 -12.83 27.40
N GLN A 123 14.62 -12.86 28.68
CA GLN A 123 14.25 -14.09 29.39
C GLN A 123 13.01 -14.74 28.77
N PHE A 124 12.00 -13.94 28.42
CA PHE A 124 10.77 -14.41 27.81
C PHE A 124 11.04 -15.10 26.46
N ILE A 125 11.88 -14.49 25.61
CA ILE A 125 12.25 -15.11 24.33
C ILE A 125 13.12 -16.35 24.56
N SER A 126 14.16 -16.29 25.39
CA SER A 126 15.06 -17.43 25.60
C SER A 126 14.38 -18.64 26.23
N SER A 127 13.31 -18.44 27.00
CA SER A 127 12.54 -19.53 27.64
C SER A 127 11.56 -20.21 26.69
N HIS A 128 11.22 -19.57 25.58
CA HIS A 128 10.18 -20.01 24.65
C HIS A 128 10.69 -20.19 23.21
N VAL A 129 11.91 -19.79 22.89
CA VAL A 129 12.54 -20.15 21.62
C VAL A 129 13.46 -21.34 21.91
N PRO A 130 13.08 -22.55 21.47
CA PRO A 130 13.87 -23.74 21.75
C PRO A 130 15.24 -23.62 21.07
N SER A 131 16.29 -24.13 21.71
CA SER A 131 17.63 -24.28 21.12
C SER A 131 17.68 -25.39 20.05
N SER A 132 16.52 -25.86 19.58
CA SER A 132 16.35 -27.04 18.72
C SER A 132 16.80 -26.76 17.28
N SER A 133 16.92 -27.83 16.50
CA SER A 133 17.30 -27.78 15.08
C SER A 133 16.22 -27.23 14.14
N SER A 134 14.95 -27.14 14.59
CA SER A 134 13.81 -26.74 13.74
C SER A 134 13.80 -25.25 13.36
N GLY A 135 14.60 -24.44 14.05
CA GLY A 135 14.73 -23.00 13.80
C GLY A 135 13.52 -22.17 14.23
N VAL A 136 13.67 -20.84 14.13
CA VAL A 136 12.66 -19.85 14.50
C VAL A 136 12.27 -19.01 13.29
N ALA A 137 10.99 -18.75 13.11
CA ALA A 137 10.52 -17.79 12.11
C ALA A 137 10.37 -16.40 12.74
N SER A 138 10.88 -15.37 12.09
CA SER A 138 10.74 -13.98 12.54
C SER A 138 10.83 -13.02 11.35
N LEU A 139 10.98 -11.72 11.61
CA LEU A 139 11.04 -10.67 10.59
C LEU A 139 12.43 -10.00 10.59
N PRO A 140 13.48 -10.70 10.11
CA PRO A 140 14.87 -10.25 10.26
C PRO A 140 15.19 -8.95 9.50
N ASN A 141 14.39 -8.62 8.49
CA ASN A 141 14.57 -7.43 7.66
C ASN A 141 13.87 -6.18 8.24
N GLU A 142 13.06 -6.33 9.29
CA GLU A 142 12.39 -5.20 9.93
C GLU A 142 13.28 -4.52 10.97
N LYS A 143 13.33 -3.19 10.91
CA LYS A 143 14.05 -2.36 11.87
C LYS A 143 13.06 -1.54 12.67
N HIS A 144 12.87 -1.96 13.91
CA HIS A 144 12.04 -1.28 14.89
C HIS A 144 12.85 -0.29 15.72
N GLU A 145 12.18 0.74 16.23
CA GLU A 145 12.74 1.68 17.19
C GLU A 145 12.50 1.22 18.63
N GLY A 146 13.36 1.65 19.55
CA GLY A 146 13.17 1.43 20.98
C GLY A 146 13.92 0.21 21.55
N ARG A 147 14.15 0.26 22.86
CA ARG A 147 14.97 -0.72 23.59
C ARG A 147 14.34 -2.11 23.64
N THR A 148 13.01 -2.18 23.67
CA THR A 148 12.24 -3.44 23.68
C THR A 148 12.53 -4.26 22.44
N ALA A 149 12.36 -3.67 21.25
CA ALA A 149 12.58 -4.37 19.99
C ALA A 149 14.06 -4.69 19.75
N ALA A 150 14.98 -3.81 20.16
CA ALA A 150 16.41 -4.09 20.10
C ALA A 150 16.79 -5.31 20.97
N ALA A 151 16.24 -5.41 22.19
CA ALA A 151 16.45 -6.55 23.06
C ALA A 151 15.83 -7.84 22.49
N ALA A 152 14.63 -7.74 21.91
CA ALA A 152 13.95 -8.86 21.26
C ALA A 152 14.73 -9.40 20.06
N SER A 153 15.15 -8.53 19.15
CA SER A 153 15.96 -8.90 17.97
C SER A 153 17.26 -9.60 18.38
N ALA A 154 17.97 -9.07 19.39
CA ALA A 154 19.17 -9.69 19.94
C ALA A 154 18.89 -11.07 20.55
N ALA A 155 17.79 -11.20 21.32
CA ALA A 155 17.42 -12.45 21.97
C ALA A 155 17.00 -13.54 20.96
N VAL A 156 16.25 -13.19 19.91
CA VAL A 156 15.91 -14.14 18.83
C VAL A 156 17.17 -14.63 18.14
N SER A 157 18.10 -13.71 17.83
CA SER A 157 19.37 -14.05 17.17
C SER A 157 20.28 -14.93 18.03
N SER A 158 20.26 -14.78 19.36
CA SER A 158 21.10 -15.57 20.26
C SER A 158 20.49 -16.91 20.69
N SER A 159 19.17 -17.07 20.59
CA SER A 159 18.46 -18.26 21.12
C SER A 159 18.39 -19.42 20.13
N SER A 160 18.52 -19.15 18.83
CA SER A 160 18.49 -20.17 17.77
C SER A 160 19.89 -20.48 17.26
N SER A 161 20.26 -21.76 17.23
CA SER A 161 21.49 -22.22 16.56
C SER A 161 21.31 -22.36 15.04
N ALA A 162 20.07 -22.53 14.58
CA ALA A 162 19.70 -22.54 13.17
C ALA A 162 19.42 -21.12 12.64
N PRO A 163 19.56 -20.88 11.32
CA PRO A 163 19.19 -19.61 10.70
C PRO A 163 17.74 -19.23 10.97
N ILE A 164 17.50 -17.94 11.19
CA ILE A 164 16.15 -17.39 11.32
C ILE A 164 15.45 -17.46 9.97
N ILE A 165 14.26 -18.06 9.92
CA ILE A 165 13.42 -18.11 8.73
C ILE A 165 12.64 -16.80 8.63
N ASP A 166 12.64 -16.17 7.45
CA ASP A 166 11.86 -14.94 7.22
C ASP A 166 10.36 -15.28 7.11
N ALA A 167 9.58 -14.83 8.07
CA ALA A 167 8.13 -15.00 8.12
C ALA A 167 7.37 -14.05 7.18
N SER A 168 8.05 -13.09 6.55
CA SER A 168 7.40 -12.07 5.70
C SER A 168 6.53 -12.65 4.58
N PRO A 169 6.98 -13.67 3.80
CA PRO A 169 6.15 -14.28 2.75
C PRO A 169 4.90 -14.97 3.31
N ALA A 170 5.02 -15.55 4.51
CA ALA A 170 3.96 -16.29 5.16
C ALA A 170 2.86 -15.37 5.66
N ILE A 171 3.24 -14.30 6.35
CA ILE A 171 2.30 -13.26 6.76
C ILE A 171 1.69 -12.58 5.53
N ALA A 172 2.46 -12.34 4.46
CA ALA A 172 1.90 -11.80 3.22
C ALA A 172 0.82 -12.73 2.61
N HIS A 173 0.94 -14.04 2.77
CA HIS A 173 -0.10 -14.99 2.37
C HIS A 173 -1.37 -14.88 3.23
N LEU A 174 -1.23 -14.72 4.55
CA LEU A 174 -2.36 -14.51 5.44
C LEU A 174 -3.16 -13.24 5.11
N LEU A 175 -2.46 -12.16 4.77
CA LEU A 175 -3.07 -10.84 4.52
C LEU A 175 -3.61 -10.66 3.08
N ALA A 176 -3.32 -11.60 2.18
CA ALA A 176 -3.55 -11.43 0.75
C ALA A 176 -5.05 -11.29 0.40
N VAL A 177 -5.88 -12.17 0.97
CA VAL A 177 -7.32 -12.25 0.69
C VAL A 177 -8.08 -11.53 1.80
N LYS A 178 -8.87 -10.53 1.40
CA LYS A 178 -9.60 -9.66 2.33
C LYS A 178 -10.99 -10.24 2.58
N ASP A 179 -11.40 -10.28 3.83
CA ASP A 179 -12.78 -10.60 4.22
C ASP A 179 -13.75 -9.44 3.91
N ALA A 180 -15.05 -9.66 4.14
CA ALA A 180 -16.08 -8.68 3.79
C ALA A 180 -15.91 -7.32 4.51
N GLN A 181 -15.44 -7.33 5.76
CA GLN A 181 -15.23 -6.10 6.53
C GLN A 181 -13.96 -5.38 6.07
N GLU A 182 -12.91 -6.13 5.75
CA GLU A 182 -11.67 -5.61 5.15
C GLU A 182 -11.95 -4.95 3.79
N LEU A 183 -12.70 -5.64 2.92
CA LEU A 183 -13.13 -5.09 1.62
C LEU A 183 -13.99 -3.83 1.79
N LEU A 184 -14.89 -3.79 2.77
CA LEU A 184 -15.68 -2.58 3.06
C LEU A 184 -14.77 -1.42 3.47
N ASN A 185 -13.74 -1.66 4.28
CA ASN A 185 -12.81 -0.62 4.71
C ASN A 185 -11.96 -0.12 3.53
N VAL A 186 -11.45 -1.02 2.68
CA VAL A 186 -10.76 -0.66 1.42
C VAL A 186 -11.66 0.21 0.53
N LYS A 187 -12.94 -0.17 0.35
CA LYS A 187 -13.89 0.60 -0.48
C LYS A 187 -14.16 1.99 0.08
N LYS A 188 -14.26 2.14 1.41
CA LYS A 188 -14.41 3.44 2.06
C LYS A 188 -13.18 4.32 1.85
N ALA A 189 -11.98 3.75 2.00
CA ALA A 189 -10.73 4.44 1.71
C ALA A 189 -10.67 4.88 0.24
N ALA A 190 -10.98 3.98 -0.69
CA ALA A 190 -10.94 4.24 -2.13
C ALA A 190 -11.95 5.32 -2.54
N MET A 191 -13.17 5.27 -1.99
CA MET A 191 -14.19 6.28 -2.20
C MET A 191 -13.75 7.65 -1.70
N LEU A 192 -13.16 7.72 -0.49
CA LEU A 192 -12.62 8.96 0.06
C LEU A 192 -11.53 9.53 -0.84
N ALA A 193 -10.51 8.74 -1.18
CA ALA A 193 -9.40 9.17 -2.03
C ALA A 193 -9.91 9.71 -3.39
N SER A 194 -10.83 8.98 -4.02
CA SER A 194 -11.40 9.36 -5.32
C SER A 194 -12.22 10.64 -5.24
N LYS A 195 -12.99 10.83 -4.16
CA LYS A 195 -13.78 12.05 -3.96
C LYS A 195 -12.93 13.26 -3.61
N VAL A 196 -11.78 13.10 -2.97
CA VAL A 196 -10.84 14.23 -2.81
C VAL A 196 -10.36 14.70 -4.17
N VAL A 197 -10.03 13.77 -5.08
CA VAL A 197 -9.64 14.14 -6.45
C VAL A 197 -10.82 14.79 -7.20
N LYS A 198 -11.99 14.15 -7.20
CA LYS A 198 -13.15 14.61 -7.98
C LYS A 198 -13.82 15.87 -7.42
N ASP A 199 -14.19 15.84 -6.14
CA ASP A 199 -15.09 16.84 -5.56
C ASP A 199 -14.33 18.08 -5.06
N TRP A 200 -13.00 18.01 -4.91
CA TRP A 200 -12.15 19.14 -4.50
C TRP A 200 -11.09 19.53 -5.53
N LEU A 201 -10.28 18.58 -6.00
CA LEU A 201 -9.14 18.92 -6.83
C LEU A 201 -9.53 19.29 -8.27
N VAL A 202 -10.42 18.54 -8.92
CA VAL A 202 -10.86 18.84 -10.29
C VAL A 202 -11.41 20.27 -10.40
N PRO A 203 -12.36 20.72 -9.55
CA PRO A 203 -12.81 22.11 -9.57
C PRO A 203 -11.68 23.13 -9.37
N LEU A 204 -10.71 22.82 -8.51
CA LEU A 204 -9.55 23.70 -8.29
C LEU A 204 -8.67 23.85 -9.54
N LEU A 205 -8.48 22.77 -10.29
CA LEU A 205 -7.74 22.77 -11.55
C LEU A 205 -8.51 23.49 -12.66
N GLU A 206 -9.83 23.27 -12.76
CA GLU A 206 -10.71 23.96 -13.71
C GLU A 206 -10.74 25.49 -13.49
N GLU A 207 -10.65 25.93 -12.24
CA GLU A 207 -10.52 27.36 -11.89
C GLU A 207 -9.13 27.96 -12.19
N GLY A 208 -8.19 27.18 -12.74
CA GLY A 208 -6.85 27.65 -13.09
C GLY A 208 -5.94 27.98 -11.90
N LYS A 209 -6.29 27.60 -10.66
CA LYS A 209 -5.55 27.98 -9.46
C LYS A 209 -4.12 27.43 -9.44
N ARG A 210 -3.12 28.33 -9.39
CA ARG A 210 -1.68 27.99 -9.41
C ARG A 210 -1.04 27.90 -8.01
N LEU A 211 -1.57 27.01 -7.18
CA LEU A 211 -1.00 26.77 -5.85
C LEU A 211 0.29 25.95 -5.91
N ARG A 212 1.12 26.05 -4.87
CA ARG A 212 2.32 25.21 -4.70
C ARG A 212 1.95 23.74 -4.51
N HIS A 213 2.74 22.82 -5.05
CA HIS A 213 2.51 21.38 -4.89
C HIS A 213 2.45 20.96 -3.41
N SER A 214 3.39 21.44 -2.58
CA SER A 214 3.40 21.23 -1.13
C SER A 214 2.12 21.72 -0.45
N ARG A 215 1.63 22.91 -0.84
CA ARG A 215 0.39 23.47 -0.29
C ARG A 215 -0.83 22.62 -0.67
N LEU A 216 -0.89 22.12 -1.90
CA LEU A 216 -1.95 21.21 -2.34
C LEU A 216 -1.90 19.89 -1.58
N SER A 217 -0.69 19.37 -1.31
CA SER A 217 -0.48 18.19 -0.46
C SER A 217 -1.10 18.37 0.93
N ASP A 218 -0.74 19.45 1.63
CA ASP A 218 -1.25 19.75 2.97
C ASP A 218 -2.78 19.90 2.99
N MET A 219 -3.33 20.55 1.96
CA MET A 219 -4.78 20.73 1.82
C MET A 219 -5.48 19.39 1.60
N ALA A 220 -4.93 18.53 0.73
CA ALA A 220 -5.45 17.19 0.47
C ALA A 220 -5.42 16.32 1.74
N GLU A 221 -4.32 16.35 2.50
CA GLU A 221 -4.23 15.67 3.81
C GLU A 221 -5.32 16.15 4.77
N GLY A 222 -5.51 17.47 4.86
CA GLY A 222 -6.54 18.06 5.71
C GLY A 222 -7.96 17.66 5.31
N ILE A 223 -8.23 17.40 4.03
CA ILE A 223 -9.54 16.92 3.56
C ILE A 223 -9.70 15.43 3.81
N ILE A 224 -8.66 14.63 3.63
CA ILE A 224 -8.70 13.18 3.91
C ILE A 224 -8.97 12.93 5.38
N THR A 225 -8.31 13.67 6.27
CA THR A 225 -8.50 13.55 7.73
C THR A 225 -9.82 14.16 8.20
N GLU A 226 -10.37 15.13 7.47
CA GLU A 226 -11.69 15.72 7.73
C GLU A 226 -12.64 15.60 6.51
N PRO A 227 -13.17 14.40 6.24
CA PRO A 227 -13.92 14.11 5.01
C PRO A 227 -15.24 14.89 4.87
N SER A 228 -15.74 15.48 5.96
CA SER A 228 -16.91 16.36 5.96
C SER A 228 -16.71 17.63 5.11
N ARG A 229 -15.47 18.06 4.89
CA ARG A 229 -15.10 19.20 4.02
C ARG A 229 -15.52 19.01 2.56
N ILE A 230 -15.68 17.76 2.12
CA ILE A 230 -16.17 17.37 0.79
C ILE A 230 -17.47 16.55 0.89
N HIS A 231 -18.24 16.75 1.97
CA HIS A 231 -19.53 16.10 2.21
C HIS A 231 -19.47 14.56 2.26
N VAL A 232 -18.31 13.98 2.54
CA VAL A 232 -18.15 12.53 2.71
C VAL A 232 -18.45 12.15 4.16
N LYS A 233 -19.47 11.30 4.33
CA LYS A 233 -19.95 10.83 5.65
C LYS A 233 -19.13 9.64 6.15
N LEU A 234 -17.86 9.89 6.46
CA LEU A 234 -16.99 8.96 7.17
C LEU A 234 -16.60 9.53 8.53
N ARG A 235 -16.28 8.64 9.46
CA ARG A 235 -15.80 9.00 10.79
C ARG A 235 -14.35 9.51 10.69
N PRO A 236 -14.06 10.78 11.02
CA PRO A 236 -12.71 11.34 10.92
C PRO A 236 -11.66 10.53 11.67
N GLU A 237 -12.01 9.97 12.83
CA GLU A 237 -11.11 9.15 13.66
C GLU A 237 -10.65 7.84 12.99
N ASN A 238 -11.30 7.45 11.90
CA ASN A 238 -10.91 6.29 11.10
C ASN A 238 -10.20 6.68 9.80
N CYS A 239 -10.05 7.98 9.49
CA CYS A 239 -9.53 8.45 8.22
C CYS A 239 -8.11 9.00 8.39
N GLU A 240 -7.18 8.42 7.65
CA GLU A 240 -5.78 8.83 7.61
C GLU A 240 -5.31 8.92 6.16
N ILE A 241 -4.23 9.66 5.91
CA ILE A 241 -3.51 9.54 4.65
C ILE A 241 -2.72 8.22 4.62
N ALA A 242 -2.65 7.57 3.46
CA ALA A 242 -1.81 6.38 3.30
C ALA A 242 -0.33 6.76 3.09
N TYR A 243 -0.09 7.94 2.54
CA TYR A 243 1.20 8.62 2.38
C TYR A 243 0.90 10.09 2.07
N GLN A 244 1.90 10.97 2.16
CA GLN A 244 1.71 12.40 1.85
C GLN A 244 1.25 12.58 0.40
N PRO A 245 0.10 13.25 0.12
CA PRO A 245 -0.41 13.39 -1.23
C PRO A 245 0.62 14.01 -2.19
N ILE A 246 0.82 13.38 -3.34
CA ILE A 246 1.88 13.74 -4.28
C ILE A 246 1.27 14.57 -5.40
N PHE A 247 1.80 15.77 -5.62
CA PHE A 247 1.50 16.68 -6.71
C PHE A 247 2.79 16.99 -7.46
N GLN A 248 2.79 16.80 -8.79
CA GLN A 248 3.95 16.99 -9.64
C GLN A 248 3.53 17.66 -10.95
N SER A 249 4.29 18.66 -11.39
CA SER A 249 4.13 19.30 -12.70
C SER A 249 5.44 19.99 -13.10
N GLY A 250 5.48 20.55 -14.32
CA GLY A 250 6.58 21.41 -14.74
C GLY A 250 7.91 20.71 -14.93
N GLY A 251 7.89 19.46 -15.42
CA GLY A 251 9.09 18.73 -15.84
C GLY A 251 9.79 17.92 -14.75
N ASN A 252 9.38 18.07 -13.48
CA ASN A 252 9.94 17.33 -12.36
C ASN A 252 8.98 16.23 -11.90
N PHE A 253 9.28 14.98 -12.26
CA PHE A 253 8.41 13.84 -11.98
C PHE A 253 9.17 12.68 -11.32
N ASP A 254 8.55 12.08 -10.30
CA ASP A 254 9.02 10.86 -9.64
C ASP A 254 7.80 9.99 -9.30
N LEU A 255 7.63 8.90 -10.02
CA LEU A 255 6.44 8.04 -9.90
C LEU A 255 6.50 7.06 -8.69
N ARG A 256 7.49 7.22 -7.79
CA ARG A 256 7.61 6.41 -6.56
C ARG A 256 6.75 7.00 -5.45
N PHE A 257 6.20 6.15 -4.58
CA PHE A 257 5.50 6.59 -3.36
C PHE A 257 6.36 7.37 -2.36
N ALA A 258 7.67 7.37 -2.52
CA ALA A 258 8.60 8.14 -1.70
C ALA A 258 8.84 9.57 -2.25
N ALA A 259 8.24 9.91 -3.40
CA ALA A 259 8.31 11.26 -3.93
C ALA A 259 7.63 12.24 -2.98
N VAL A 260 8.10 13.48 -2.99
CA VAL A 260 7.60 14.57 -2.15
C VAL A 260 7.16 15.70 -3.06
N SER A 261 5.97 16.25 -2.79
CA SER A 261 5.47 17.45 -3.44
C SER A 261 6.40 18.62 -3.14
N ASP A 262 7.01 19.21 -4.18
CA ASP A 262 7.96 20.32 -4.01
C ASP A 262 7.26 21.66 -3.75
N ASP A 263 8.05 22.73 -3.57
CA ASP A 263 7.52 24.08 -3.34
C ASP A 263 7.28 24.88 -4.64
N GLN A 264 7.30 24.24 -5.81
CA GLN A 264 6.96 24.89 -7.08
C GLN A 264 5.44 25.04 -7.22
N ALA A 265 5.01 26.12 -7.88
CA ALA A 265 3.61 26.28 -8.29
C ALA A 265 3.25 25.28 -9.39
N LEU A 266 1.98 24.87 -9.43
CA LEU A 266 1.43 24.13 -10.57
C LEU A 266 1.80 24.82 -11.89
N ALA A 267 2.29 24.04 -12.84
CA ALA A 267 2.61 24.52 -14.17
C ALA A 267 1.36 25.05 -14.89
N SER A 268 1.54 26.10 -15.68
CA SER A 268 0.46 26.71 -16.46
C SER A 268 0.09 25.93 -17.72
N GLU A 269 0.96 25.02 -18.16
CA GLU A 269 0.74 24.15 -19.31
C GLU A 269 1.39 22.79 -19.09
N GLY A 270 0.94 21.80 -19.86
CA GLY A 270 1.48 20.44 -19.83
C GLY A 270 0.78 19.54 -18.82
N VAL A 271 1.57 18.66 -18.18
CA VAL A 271 1.03 17.56 -17.36
C VAL A 271 1.12 17.86 -15.87
N VAL A 272 0.04 17.57 -15.15
CA VAL A 272 -0.02 17.53 -13.69
C VAL A 272 -0.31 16.10 -13.25
N ILE A 273 0.61 15.46 -12.52
CA ILE A 273 0.38 14.16 -11.89
C ILE A 273 -0.04 14.35 -10.45
N VAL A 274 -1.11 13.67 -10.08
CA VAL A 274 -1.61 13.61 -8.72
C VAL A 274 -1.66 12.16 -8.30
N ALA A 275 -1.07 11.83 -7.15
CA ALA A 275 -1.21 10.52 -6.54
C ALA A 275 -1.63 10.69 -5.08
N LEU A 276 -2.80 10.14 -4.74
CA LEU A 276 -3.41 10.29 -3.43
C LEU A 276 -3.82 8.91 -2.89
N GLY A 277 -3.39 8.62 -1.66
CA GLY A 277 -3.81 7.44 -0.94
C GLY A 277 -4.53 7.81 0.35
N ALA A 278 -5.72 7.25 0.56
CA ALA A 278 -6.43 7.32 1.83
C ALA A 278 -6.38 5.96 2.54
N ARG A 279 -6.47 5.99 3.87
CA ARG A 279 -6.50 4.83 4.74
C ARG A 279 -7.72 4.93 5.65
N TYR A 280 -8.60 3.94 5.59
CA TYR A 280 -9.80 3.89 6.42
C TYR A 280 -9.75 2.69 7.37
N SER A 281 -9.82 2.94 8.68
CA SER A 281 -9.67 1.90 9.72
C SER A 281 -8.48 0.97 9.44
N ASN A 282 -7.35 1.58 9.12
CA ASN A 282 -6.07 0.95 8.76
C ASN A 282 -5.93 0.33 7.35
N TYR A 283 -6.98 0.26 6.53
CA TYR A 283 -6.90 -0.29 5.17
C TYR A 283 -6.65 0.81 4.14
N CYS A 284 -5.57 0.66 3.39
CA CYS A 284 -5.11 1.58 2.37
C CYS A 284 -5.90 1.43 1.07
N SER A 285 -5.97 2.54 0.35
CA SER A 285 -6.35 2.64 -1.05
C SER A 285 -5.41 3.63 -1.73
N ASN A 286 -5.39 3.61 -3.05
CA ASN A 286 -4.60 4.50 -3.88
C ASN A 286 -5.35 4.88 -5.15
N ILE A 287 -5.26 6.14 -5.54
CA ILE A 287 -5.66 6.66 -6.85
C ILE A 287 -4.56 7.56 -7.39
N SER A 288 -4.31 7.49 -8.70
CA SER A 288 -3.47 8.47 -9.39
C SER A 288 -4.06 8.83 -10.74
N ARG A 289 -3.94 10.11 -11.10
CA ARG A 289 -4.39 10.68 -12.38
C ARG A 289 -3.33 11.64 -12.91
N SER A 290 -3.11 11.59 -14.21
CA SER A 290 -2.48 12.66 -14.98
C SER A 290 -3.57 13.57 -15.53
N PHE A 291 -3.50 14.85 -15.21
CA PHE A 291 -4.28 15.93 -15.78
C PHE A 291 -3.43 16.70 -16.79
N PHE A 292 -4.10 17.33 -17.75
CA PHE A 292 -3.46 18.08 -18.82
C PHE A 292 -4.04 19.48 -18.88
N VAL A 293 -3.16 20.47 -19.09
CA VAL A 293 -3.54 21.84 -19.38
C VAL A 293 -2.94 22.19 -20.74
N ASN A 294 -3.80 22.54 -21.70
CA ASN A 294 -3.41 22.85 -23.09
C ASN A 294 -2.58 21.72 -23.73
N ALA A 295 -3.12 20.51 -23.71
CA ALA A 295 -2.40 19.31 -24.12
C ALA A 295 -2.02 19.29 -25.61
N THR A 296 -0.88 18.68 -25.93
CA THR A 296 -0.53 18.38 -27.32
C THR A 296 -1.25 17.12 -27.81
N LYS A 297 -1.39 16.98 -29.14
CA LYS A 297 -1.90 15.72 -29.74
C LYS A 297 -1.06 14.50 -29.37
N ARG A 298 0.24 14.70 -29.15
CA ARG A 298 1.16 13.64 -28.71
C ARG A 298 0.84 13.21 -27.28
N GLN A 299 0.67 14.16 -26.37
CA GLN A 299 0.24 13.88 -24.99
C GLN A 299 -1.10 13.16 -24.95
N GLU A 300 -2.07 13.56 -25.78
CA GLU A 300 -3.35 12.85 -25.92
C GLU A 300 -3.17 11.40 -26.37
N SER A 301 -2.42 11.16 -27.45
CA SER A 301 -2.14 9.81 -27.98
C SER A 301 -1.52 8.91 -26.91
N GLN A 302 -0.47 9.41 -26.23
CA GLN A 302 0.24 8.67 -25.21
C GLN A 302 -0.60 8.41 -23.97
N TYR A 303 -1.46 9.35 -23.57
CA TYR A 303 -2.41 9.14 -22.48
C TYR A 303 -3.44 8.07 -22.83
N ARG A 304 -4.00 8.09 -24.04
CA ARG A 304 -4.94 7.06 -24.50
C ARG A 304 -4.30 5.68 -24.52
N ALA A 305 -3.03 5.58 -24.94
CA ALA A 305 -2.26 4.34 -24.88
C ALA A 305 -2.05 3.87 -23.42
N LEU A 306 -1.69 4.79 -22.51
CA LEU A 306 -1.55 4.50 -21.08
C LEU A 306 -2.86 4.00 -20.46
N LEU A 307 -3.98 4.65 -20.77
CA LEU A 307 -5.31 4.27 -20.30
C LEU A 307 -5.66 2.86 -20.79
N ALA A 308 -5.48 2.57 -22.08
CA ALA A 308 -5.71 1.24 -22.64
C ALA A 308 -4.84 0.16 -21.97
N ALA A 309 -3.59 0.48 -21.67
CA ALA A 309 -2.68 -0.41 -20.96
C ALA A 309 -3.16 -0.73 -19.54
N GLN A 310 -3.63 0.28 -18.81
CA GLN A 310 -4.15 0.11 -17.46
C GLN A 310 -5.48 -0.67 -17.45
N GLU A 311 -6.38 -0.41 -18.40
CA GLU A 311 -7.63 -1.16 -18.54
C GLU A 311 -7.37 -2.63 -18.90
N ALA A 312 -6.40 -2.90 -19.77
CA ALA A 312 -5.96 -4.26 -20.09
C ALA A 312 -5.39 -4.98 -18.86
N ALA A 313 -4.56 -4.29 -18.06
CA ALA A 313 -4.06 -4.82 -16.80
C ALA A 313 -5.19 -5.17 -15.83
N ILE A 314 -6.15 -4.26 -15.61
CA ILE A 314 -7.33 -4.50 -14.75
C ILE A 314 -8.14 -5.71 -15.24
N LYS A 315 -8.36 -5.81 -16.55
CA LYS A 315 -9.11 -6.92 -17.15
C LYS A 315 -8.44 -8.28 -16.95
N ALA A 316 -7.12 -8.31 -16.76
CA ALA A 316 -6.35 -9.52 -16.50
C ALA A 316 -6.42 -9.99 -15.03
N LEU A 317 -6.91 -9.17 -14.10
CA LEU A 317 -7.08 -9.55 -12.68
C LEU A 317 -8.28 -10.50 -12.51
N LYS A 318 -8.08 -11.77 -12.91
CA LYS A 318 -9.11 -12.81 -12.84
C LYS A 318 -8.69 -13.93 -11.91
N VAL A 319 -9.63 -14.44 -11.11
CA VAL A 319 -9.40 -15.60 -10.24
C VAL A 319 -8.78 -16.75 -11.03
N GLY A 320 -7.70 -17.32 -10.50
CA GLY A 320 -6.97 -18.42 -11.13
C GLY A 320 -5.97 -17.99 -12.21
N ALA A 321 -6.01 -16.74 -12.69
CA ALA A 321 -5.02 -16.24 -13.63
C ALA A 321 -3.68 -15.95 -12.93
N PRO A 322 -2.53 -16.14 -13.60
CA PRO A 322 -1.22 -15.78 -13.08
C PRO A 322 -1.08 -14.29 -12.75
N LEU A 323 -0.32 -13.97 -11.70
CA LEU A 323 0.00 -12.59 -11.34
C LEU A 323 0.84 -11.84 -12.38
N THR A 324 1.38 -12.54 -13.37
CA THR A 324 2.17 -11.96 -14.47
C THR A 324 1.32 -11.35 -15.57
N ASP A 325 0.08 -11.83 -15.73
CA ASP A 325 -0.81 -11.46 -16.83
C ASP A 325 -1.07 -9.95 -16.93
N PRO A 326 -1.22 -9.17 -15.84
CA PRO A 326 -1.53 -7.75 -15.96
C PRO A 326 -0.41 -6.93 -16.61
N MET A 327 0.86 -7.23 -16.30
CA MET A 327 1.98 -6.53 -16.91
C MET A 327 2.09 -6.88 -18.40
N ASP A 328 1.96 -8.16 -18.73
CA ASP A 328 2.05 -8.64 -20.11
C ASP A 328 0.89 -8.07 -20.95
N ALA A 329 -0.32 -7.99 -20.38
CA ALA A 329 -1.47 -7.34 -21.01
C ALA A 329 -1.27 -5.83 -21.21
N ALA A 330 -0.67 -5.13 -20.25
CA ALA A 330 -0.34 -3.70 -20.40
C ALA A 330 0.70 -3.47 -21.52
N ILE A 331 1.75 -4.28 -21.58
CA ILE A 331 2.77 -4.21 -22.64
C ILE A 331 2.13 -4.43 -24.02
N GLU A 332 1.26 -5.44 -24.14
CA GLU A 332 0.59 -5.75 -25.40
C GLU A 332 -0.37 -4.63 -25.84
N ALA A 333 -1.12 -4.05 -24.90
CA ALA A 333 -2.00 -2.92 -25.18
C ALA A 333 -1.24 -1.67 -25.67
N LEU A 334 -0.04 -1.37 -25.12
CA LEU A 334 0.80 -0.28 -25.62
C LEU A 334 1.22 -0.50 -27.08
N LYS A 335 1.59 -1.74 -27.45
CA LYS A 335 1.95 -2.08 -28.83
C LYS A 335 0.75 -1.96 -29.77
N GLN A 336 -0.43 -2.43 -29.34
CA GLN A 336 -1.66 -2.37 -30.13
C GLN A 336 -2.18 -0.94 -30.32
N ALA A 337 -1.88 -0.03 -29.39
CA ALA A 337 -2.17 1.38 -29.50
C ALA A 337 -1.29 2.12 -30.53
N GLY A 338 -0.32 1.44 -31.17
CA GLY A 338 0.59 2.05 -32.13
C GLY A 338 1.77 2.79 -31.48
N GLU A 339 1.99 2.61 -30.18
CA GLU A 339 2.99 3.31 -29.38
C GLU A 339 3.99 2.33 -28.73
N PRO A 340 4.66 1.44 -29.50
CA PRO A 340 5.53 0.40 -28.95
C PRO A 340 6.75 0.96 -28.18
N ASP A 341 7.20 2.17 -28.54
CA ASP A 341 8.32 2.84 -27.87
C ASP A 341 7.98 3.21 -26.41
N LEU A 342 6.70 3.34 -26.04
CA LEU A 342 6.30 3.59 -24.66
C LEU A 342 6.63 2.43 -23.72
N VAL A 343 6.85 1.21 -24.24
CA VAL A 343 7.23 0.05 -23.42
C VAL A 343 8.56 0.30 -22.69
N SER A 344 9.52 1.02 -23.30
CA SER A 344 10.79 1.34 -22.61
C SER A 344 10.64 2.40 -21.51
N HIS A 345 9.53 3.14 -21.50
CA HIS A 345 9.23 4.14 -20.47
C HIS A 345 8.43 3.55 -19.29
N LEU A 346 7.97 2.30 -19.42
CA LEU A 346 7.15 1.63 -18.41
C LEU A 346 7.97 1.19 -17.19
N GLY A 347 7.35 1.29 -16.01
CA GLY A 347 7.93 0.75 -14.78
C GLY A 347 8.13 -0.78 -14.80
N LYS A 348 8.91 -1.31 -13.85
CA LYS A 348 9.20 -2.76 -13.76
C LYS A 348 7.99 -3.64 -13.36
N ASN A 349 6.88 -3.02 -13.00
CA ASN A 349 5.61 -3.66 -12.62
C ASN A 349 4.48 -2.66 -12.88
N VAL A 350 3.25 -3.17 -13.00
CA VAL A 350 2.03 -2.35 -13.16
C VAL A 350 1.17 -2.34 -11.89
N GLY A 351 1.81 -2.50 -10.73
CA GLY A 351 1.11 -2.49 -9.46
C GLY A 351 1.53 -3.58 -8.48
N HIS A 352 0.79 -3.64 -7.38
CA HIS A 352 1.03 -4.56 -6.28
C HIS A 352 -0.23 -4.75 -5.42
N GLY A 353 -0.24 -5.79 -4.58
CA GLY A 353 -1.25 -5.95 -3.54
C GLY A 353 -1.30 -4.74 -2.60
N ILE A 354 -2.49 -4.41 -2.11
CA ILE A 354 -2.75 -3.32 -1.17
C ILE A 354 -3.79 -3.78 -0.14
N GLY A 355 -3.67 -3.28 1.10
CA GLY A 355 -4.52 -3.69 2.21
C GLY A 355 -4.15 -2.93 3.47
N LEU A 356 -3.82 -3.63 4.55
CA LEU A 356 -3.20 -3.01 5.73
C LEU A 356 -1.85 -2.37 5.41
N GLU A 357 -1.21 -2.83 4.35
CA GLU A 357 -0.01 -2.25 3.77
C GLU A 357 -0.34 -1.47 2.52
N LEU A 358 0.28 -0.29 2.38
CA LEU A 358 0.23 0.45 1.11
C LEU A 358 0.79 -0.40 -0.02
N ARG A 359 1.87 -1.15 0.21
CA ARG A 359 2.51 -2.03 -0.77
C ARG A 359 2.80 -3.41 -0.20
N GLU A 360 2.00 -4.39 -0.59
CA GLU A 360 2.27 -5.81 -0.32
C GLU A 360 3.30 -6.34 -1.33
N SER A 361 4.58 -6.28 -0.95
CA SER A 361 5.71 -6.56 -1.86
C SER A 361 5.75 -7.99 -2.42
N ALA A 362 5.11 -8.95 -1.74
CA ALA A 362 4.99 -10.33 -2.20
C ALA A 362 4.05 -10.48 -3.41
N TRP A 363 3.16 -9.52 -3.65
CA TRP A 363 2.09 -9.58 -4.65
C TRP A 363 2.28 -8.52 -5.74
N GLN A 364 3.47 -8.46 -6.34
CA GLN A 364 3.79 -7.50 -7.41
C GLN A 364 3.33 -8.00 -8.78
N LEU A 365 2.77 -7.10 -9.59
CA LEU A 365 2.29 -7.37 -10.94
C LEU A 365 3.43 -7.15 -11.96
N LYS A 366 4.36 -8.11 -12.03
CA LYS A 366 5.56 -8.08 -12.90
C LYS A 366 5.34 -8.87 -14.19
N SER A 367 6.15 -8.60 -15.20
CA SER A 367 6.11 -9.42 -16.43
C SER A 367 6.63 -10.83 -16.17
N SER A 368 6.07 -11.81 -16.87
CA SER A 368 6.59 -13.18 -16.95
C SER A 368 8.07 -13.22 -17.34
N SER A 369 8.51 -12.31 -18.22
CA SER A 369 9.91 -12.20 -18.67
C SER A 369 10.85 -11.71 -17.58
N SER A 370 10.33 -11.02 -16.55
CA SER A 370 11.12 -10.50 -15.42
C SER A 370 11.34 -11.54 -14.31
N SER A 371 10.59 -12.64 -14.31
CA SER A 371 10.68 -13.70 -13.30
C SER A 371 11.97 -14.53 -13.40
N SER A 372 12.78 -14.35 -14.46
CA SER A 372 14.02 -15.10 -14.70
C SER A 372 15.29 -14.41 -14.20
N SER A 373 15.21 -13.20 -13.64
CA SER A 373 16.38 -12.43 -13.18
C SER A 373 16.08 -11.74 -11.85
N ASN A 374 16.81 -12.11 -10.81
CA ASN A 374 16.80 -11.58 -9.42
C ASN A 374 15.73 -12.09 -8.45
N ASN A 375 15.74 -13.40 -8.18
CA ASN A 375 15.27 -13.96 -6.91
C ASN A 375 16.45 -14.50 -6.06
N ASN A 376 17.53 -13.73 -5.91
CA ASN A 376 18.66 -14.12 -5.04
C ASN A 376 18.42 -13.90 -3.53
N ASN A 377 17.21 -13.49 -3.12
CA ASN A 377 16.78 -13.51 -1.71
C ASN A 377 15.60 -14.46 -1.46
N SER A 378 15.29 -15.34 -2.42
CA SER A 378 14.53 -16.54 -2.13
C SER A 378 15.52 -17.69 -2.22
N SER A 379 15.79 -18.37 -1.10
CA SER A 379 16.46 -19.67 -1.11
C SER A 379 15.57 -20.76 -1.73
N ASN A 380 14.89 -20.46 -2.83
CA ASN A 380 14.19 -21.41 -3.68
C ASN A 380 15.15 -21.86 -4.77
N ASN A 381 16.07 -22.71 -4.36
CA ASN A 381 16.78 -23.57 -5.29
C ASN A 381 15.82 -24.72 -5.65
N ASN A 382 14.91 -24.48 -6.59
CA ASN A 382 14.08 -25.53 -7.18
C ASN A 382 14.06 -25.38 -8.70
N ASN A 383 14.97 -26.11 -9.34
CA ASN A 383 14.87 -26.57 -10.72
C ASN A 383 13.69 -27.54 -10.87
N ASN A 384 12.47 -27.03 -10.79
CA ASN A 384 11.28 -27.76 -11.23
C ASN A 384 10.56 -26.91 -12.28
N ASN A 385 10.57 -27.40 -13.52
CA ASN A 385 9.75 -26.94 -14.65
C ASN A 385 8.26 -27.19 -14.38
N ASN A 386 7.70 -26.61 -13.31
CA ASN A 386 6.27 -26.58 -13.05
C ASN A 386 5.78 -25.14 -13.18
N SER A 387 4.92 -24.93 -14.18
CA SER A 387 4.35 -23.69 -14.69
C SER A 387 3.45 -22.89 -13.74
N ASN A 388 3.57 -23.02 -12.41
CA ASN A 388 2.56 -22.50 -11.48
C ASN A 388 3.13 -21.40 -10.57
N GLY A 389 3.29 -20.21 -11.13
CA GLY A 389 3.48 -18.98 -10.34
C GLY A 389 2.24 -18.65 -9.48
N PRO A 390 2.30 -17.63 -8.61
CA PRO A 390 1.15 -17.20 -7.83
C PRO A 390 -0.02 -16.80 -8.74
N VAL A 391 -1.23 -17.18 -8.34
CA VAL A 391 -2.48 -16.87 -9.05
C VAL A 391 -3.39 -15.98 -8.21
N PHE A 392 -4.24 -15.21 -8.87
CA PHE A 392 -5.22 -14.38 -8.19
C PHE A 392 -6.30 -15.22 -7.48
N LYS A 393 -6.71 -14.75 -6.30
CA LYS A 393 -7.83 -15.30 -5.54
C LYS A 393 -8.91 -14.24 -5.35
N ALA A 394 -10.15 -14.67 -5.28
CA ALA A 394 -11.29 -13.82 -4.94
C ALA A 394 -11.01 -13.01 -3.66
N GLY A 395 -11.32 -11.72 -3.67
CA GLY A 395 -11.11 -10.84 -2.51
C GLY A 395 -9.67 -10.36 -2.31
N MET A 396 -8.72 -10.73 -3.17
CA MET A 396 -7.46 -9.99 -3.23
C MET A 396 -7.70 -8.57 -3.74
N VAL A 397 -6.88 -7.62 -3.27
CA VAL A 397 -6.97 -6.20 -3.64
C VAL A 397 -5.61 -5.72 -4.12
N PHE A 398 -5.59 -5.01 -5.24
CA PHE A 398 -4.40 -4.49 -5.89
C PHE A 398 -4.52 -2.98 -6.13
N ASN A 399 -3.40 -2.28 -5.96
CA ASN A 399 -3.19 -1.00 -6.62
C ASN A 399 -2.66 -1.28 -8.03
N VAL A 400 -3.52 -1.15 -9.05
CA VAL A 400 -3.12 -1.30 -10.45
C VAL A 400 -2.67 0.06 -10.96
N CYS A 401 -1.36 0.22 -11.13
CA CYS A 401 -0.70 1.50 -11.38
C CYS A 401 0.22 1.37 -12.60
N VAL A 402 -0.12 2.05 -13.68
CA VAL A 402 0.68 2.10 -14.91
C VAL A 402 1.25 3.50 -15.01
N GLY A 403 2.56 3.60 -15.24
CA GLY A 403 3.25 4.87 -15.36
C GLY A 403 4.36 4.84 -16.41
N LEU A 404 4.51 5.96 -17.12
CA LEU A 404 5.49 6.19 -18.17
C LEU A 404 6.41 7.33 -17.73
N THR A 405 7.71 7.09 -17.66
CA THR A 405 8.70 8.08 -17.20
C THR A 405 9.58 8.58 -18.32
N GLY A 406 10.01 9.85 -18.27
CA GLY A 406 11.02 10.39 -19.19
C GLY A 406 10.50 10.58 -20.61
N LEU A 407 9.23 10.98 -20.74
CA LEU A 407 8.65 11.39 -22.02
C LEU A 407 9.09 12.82 -22.33
N GLU A 408 9.15 13.16 -23.62
CA GLU A 408 9.65 14.45 -24.09
C GLU A 408 8.68 15.10 -25.08
N GLU A 409 8.56 16.43 -24.98
CA GLU A 409 7.87 17.32 -25.91
C GLU A 409 8.84 18.42 -26.37
N PRO A 410 9.76 18.13 -27.31
CA PRO A 410 10.87 19.03 -27.64
C PRO A 410 10.40 20.39 -28.20
N GLU A 411 9.24 20.40 -28.84
CA GLU A 411 8.61 21.58 -29.46
C GLU A 411 7.81 22.43 -28.47
N ALA A 412 7.74 22.05 -27.18
CA ALA A 412 7.07 22.86 -26.18
C ALA A 412 7.77 24.22 -25.99
N SER A 413 6.98 25.29 -25.96
CA SER A 413 7.46 26.66 -25.76
C SER A 413 7.99 26.88 -24.34
N ASP A 414 7.29 26.40 -23.30
CA ASP A 414 7.80 26.43 -21.94
C ASP A 414 8.85 25.31 -21.75
N PRO A 415 10.09 25.63 -21.33
CA PRO A 415 11.07 24.63 -20.93
C PRO A 415 10.55 23.62 -19.89
N LYS A 416 9.61 24.02 -19.02
CA LYS A 416 8.99 23.15 -18.01
C LYS A 416 8.03 22.11 -18.60
N ALA A 417 7.51 22.33 -19.81
CA ALA A 417 6.64 21.39 -20.50
C ALA A 417 7.41 20.39 -21.39
N LYS A 418 8.72 20.60 -21.59
CA LYS A 418 9.55 19.76 -22.48
C LYS A 418 9.75 18.33 -22.02
N LYS A 419 9.62 18.07 -20.72
CA LYS A 419 9.70 16.72 -20.15
C LYS A 419 8.46 16.45 -19.35
N TYR A 420 7.96 15.23 -19.43
CA TYR A 420 6.82 14.82 -18.63
C TYR A 420 6.85 13.33 -18.31
N SER A 421 5.96 12.96 -17.42
CA SER A 421 5.61 11.57 -17.13
C SER A 421 4.10 11.45 -17.13
N LEU A 422 3.59 10.23 -17.26
CA LEU A 422 2.16 9.95 -17.15
C LEU A 422 1.95 8.83 -16.13
N GLN A 423 0.85 8.89 -15.36
CA GLN A 423 0.50 7.86 -14.40
C GLN A 423 -1.01 7.74 -14.22
N ILE A 424 -1.51 6.51 -14.23
CA ILE A 424 -2.88 6.18 -13.87
C ILE A 424 -2.83 5.04 -12.85
N ALA A 425 -3.49 5.23 -11.71
CA ALA A 425 -3.61 4.20 -10.70
C ALA A 425 -5.03 4.08 -10.15
N ASP A 426 -5.46 2.86 -9.88
CA ASP A 426 -6.74 2.55 -9.26
C ASP A 426 -6.60 1.42 -8.22
N THR A 427 -7.45 1.46 -7.19
CA THR A 427 -7.61 0.35 -6.25
C THR A 427 -8.64 -0.63 -6.81
N VAL A 428 -8.24 -1.89 -7.00
CA VAL A 428 -9.00 -2.89 -7.75
C VAL A 428 -9.15 -4.16 -6.92
N ILE A 429 -10.37 -4.68 -6.85
CA ILE A 429 -10.73 -5.88 -6.09
C ILE A 429 -10.98 -7.03 -7.06
N VAL A 430 -10.28 -8.15 -6.86
CA VAL A 430 -10.48 -9.37 -7.66
C VAL A 430 -11.87 -9.94 -7.35
N ALA A 431 -12.69 -10.05 -8.40
CA ALA A 431 -14.06 -10.56 -8.31
C ALA A 431 -14.11 -12.03 -7.84
N PRO A 432 -15.24 -12.52 -7.29
CA PRO A 432 -15.36 -13.90 -6.85
C PRO A 432 -15.39 -14.94 -7.97
N ASP A 433 -15.59 -14.51 -9.21
CA ASP A 433 -15.80 -15.36 -10.38
C ASP A 433 -14.93 -14.83 -11.53
N ALA A 434 -14.22 -15.73 -12.23
CA ALA A 434 -13.38 -15.39 -13.38
C ALA A 434 -14.17 -14.83 -14.58
N ALA A 435 -15.49 -15.09 -14.65
CA ALA A 435 -16.37 -14.52 -15.67
C ALA A 435 -16.74 -13.05 -15.38
N LYS A 436 -16.58 -12.58 -14.14
CA LYS A 436 -16.89 -11.20 -13.74
C LYS A 436 -15.64 -10.32 -13.83
N PRO A 437 -15.79 -9.06 -14.28
CA PRO A 437 -14.68 -8.12 -14.25
C PRO A 437 -14.30 -7.80 -12.80
N ALA A 438 -13.02 -7.50 -12.58
CA ALA A 438 -12.56 -6.96 -11.31
C ALA A 438 -13.29 -5.64 -10.99
N GLU A 439 -13.54 -5.39 -9.71
CA GLU A 439 -14.22 -4.18 -9.25
C GLU A 439 -13.20 -3.05 -9.06
N VAL A 440 -13.38 -1.94 -9.76
CA VAL A 440 -12.58 -0.71 -9.57
C VAL A 440 -13.20 0.09 -8.43
N ALA A 441 -12.62 0.01 -7.23
CA ALA A 441 -13.14 0.66 -6.03
C ALA A 441 -12.95 2.20 -6.06
N THR A 442 -12.04 2.70 -6.89
CA THR A 442 -11.77 4.12 -7.13
C THR A 442 -12.55 4.73 -8.30
N ASN A 443 -13.61 4.04 -8.78
CA ASN A 443 -14.40 4.48 -9.94
C ASN A 443 -15.24 5.76 -9.72
N PHE A 444 -15.16 6.39 -8.54
CA PHE A 444 -15.82 7.66 -8.29
C PHE A 444 -15.17 8.82 -9.05
N MET A 445 -13.89 8.69 -9.43
CA MET A 445 -13.18 9.64 -10.29
C MET A 445 -12.89 9.00 -11.65
N ASN A 446 -13.39 9.62 -12.70
CA ASN A 446 -13.18 9.17 -14.08
C ASN A 446 -11.71 9.33 -14.50
N LYS A 447 -11.38 8.75 -15.65
CA LYS A 447 -10.04 8.79 -16.28
C LYS A 447 -10.13 8.83 -17.80
N GLY A 448 -11.30 9.17 -18.34
CA GLY A 448 -11.45 9.42 -19.76
C GLY A 448 -10.73 10.71 -20.12
N TRP A 449 -10.31 10.85 -21.38
CA TRP A 449 -9.60 12.04 -21.85
C TRP A 449 -10.35 13.34 -21.51
N SER A 450 -11.67 13.37 -21.74
CA SER A 450 -12.53 14.52 -21.43
C SER A 450 -12.64 14.86 -19.94
N ASP A 451 -12.30 13.93 -19.04
CA ASP A 451 -12.35 14.15 -17.59
C ASP A 451 -11.02 14.65 -17.01
N VAL A 452 -9.94 14.64 -17.82
CA VAL A 452 -8.58 14.96 -17.35
C VAL A 452 -7.87 16.01 -18.18
N ASN A 453 -8.44 16.42 -19.32
CA ASN A 453 -7.91 17.47 -20.17
C ASN A 453 -8.67 18.78 -19.94
N PHE A 454 -7.93 19.83 -19.62
CA PHE A 454 -8.43 21.19 -19.46
C PHE A 454 -7.80 22.09 -20.54
N GLU A 455 -8.62 22.94 -21.13
CA GLU A 455 -8.19 24.00 -22.04
C GLU A 455 -8.37 25.31 -21.29
N GLU A 456 -7.29 26.08 -21.16
CA GLU A 456 -7.37 27.43 -20.64
C GLU A 456 -7.35 28.39 -21.82
N GLU A 457 -8.33 29.29 -21.87
CA GLU A 457 -8.32 30.38 -22.85
C GLU A 457 -7.07 31.23 -22.57
N LYS A 458 -6.29 31.50 -23.61
CA LYS A 458 -5.30 32.57 -23.54
C LYS A 458 -6.12 33.85 -23.47
N ASP A 459 -6.08 34.55 -22.35
CA ASP A 459 -6.54 35.94 -22.32
C ASP A 459 -5.80 36.65 -23.47
N GLU A 460 -6.55 36.98 -24.52
CA GLU A 460 -6.05 37.88 -25.57
C GLU A 460 -5.70 39.17 -24.84
N ASP A 461 -4.42 39.52 -24.93
CA ASP A 461 -3.78 40.66 -24.30
C ASP A 461 -4.77 41.80 -24.00
N GLU A 462 -4.95 42.15 -22.71
CA GLU A 462 -5.37 43.51 -22.37
C GLU A 462 -4.25 44.40 -22.91
N ASP A 463 -4.41 44.86 -24.15
CA ASP A 463 -3.63 45.92 -24.76
C ASP A 463 -3.56 47.04 -23.73
N ASP A 464 -2.38 47.21 -23.12
CA ASP A 464 -2.01 48.40 -22.38
C ASP A 464 -2.19 49.57 -23.35
N GLU A 465 -3.37 50.19 -23.33
CA GLU A 465 -3.63 51.50 -23.94
C GLU A 465 -2.70 52.50 -23.22
N ASP A 466 -1.53 52.64 -23.84
CA ASP A 466 -0.70 53.83 -23.97
C ASP A 466 -1.33 55.09 -23.38
N ASP A 467 -1.14 55.31 -22.08
CA ASP A 467 -1.49 56.56 -21.41
C ASP A 467 -0.39 57.60 -21.71
N GLY A 468 -0.37 57.99 -22.98
CA GLY A 468 0.40 59.11 -23.51
C GLY A 468 -0.19 60.44 -23.06
N ASP A 469 0.62 61.17 -22.30
CA ASP A 469 0.67 62.64 -22.22
C ASP A 469 -0.64 63.40 -21.90
N ARG A 470 -0.74 63.85 -20.64
CA ARG A 470 -1.16 65.24 -20.37
C ARG A 470 -0.29 65.90 -19.32
N THR A 471 0.84 66.43 -19.77
CA THR A 471 1.36 67.68 -19.23
C THR A 471 0.36 68.82 -19.51
N ARG A 472 -0.13 69.49 -18.46
CA ARG A 472 -0.47 70.94 -18.40
C ARG A 472 -1.28 71.28 -17.14
N GLY A 473 -0.80 72.25 -16.37
CA GLY A 473 -1.54 72.95 -15.32
C GLY A 473 -0.66 73.37 -14.16
#